data_AF-A0A1T4YD52-F1
#
_entry.id   AF-A0A1T4YD52-F1
#
_cell.length_a   1.000
_cell.length_b   1.000
_cell.length_c   1.000
_cell.angle_alpha   90.00
_cell.angle_beta   90.00
_cell.angle_gamma   90.00
#
_symmetry.space_group_name_H-M   'P 1'
#
loop_
_entity.id
_entity.type
_entity.pdbx_description
1 polymer ?
#
loop_
_entity_poly.entity_id
_entity_poly.type
_entity_poly.pdbx_seq_one_letter_code
_entity_poly.pdbx_strand_id
1 'polypeptide(L)'
;MICVYDKKTKKGEFENIGLGVLDECISAEITEELNGEYSLYLEYPANSKKANYLVEFNIIKAKGQLFRIYKVERIGEKIGKIKVWARHIFYDLAFYFIEAVTLVNANMKEAIEGTIPPEAQSVFKFTAPEENIYPFSIRNANSLEAFFKIIQFYGGEVKRDNYNVEILKQIGNNTGILIKYGKNIKGIKAIIDTNDFATKIYPIGKDNLVLPERYIEAEGEVSKILPYPIVKKVEFDTGDIDELRSLGKEYIKKASNPFINIEVDFLELSKIKEYENYKSLTEVNLGDEVEVKHELLGITAKLRVIKKRIDLLNPLNTKIELGNPLNTIIEKLDFESMLEKIESKITGSQNQLILKRNADTLNISTTKYQAMIIGFSVSADTNLTSNIVISGKASSDLTLSIFFSLDNKYYDLKPVQKVAAGDNIINVTLPMPQITAGQHAFVIEMQTTSGTFTIEKNNLQVTIEGRNLEGGLSPKLPRAEVLQAFLYELFLNKIQQQKQDIVITSDQKIISDIDPNIAQTNSYADYLAKSLEYFIDINILIVPKL
;
A
#
# COMPACT_ATOMS: atom_id res chain seq x y z
N MET A 1 19.98 -9.38 23.26
CA MET A 1 19.56 -10.75 23.65
C MET A 1 18.09 -10.92 23.29
N ILE A 2 17.73 -12.05 22.67
CA ILE A 2 16.35 -12.41 22.32
C ILE A 2 16.00 -13.66 23.13
N CYS A 3 14.94 -13.61 23.93
CA CYS A 3 14.53 -14.73 24.78
C CYS A 3 13.12 -15.18 24.43
N VAL A 4 12.85 -16.47 24.54
CA VAL A 4 11.50 -17.05 24.35
C VAL A 4 10.95 -17.56 25.69
N TYR A 5 9.67 -17.33 25.92
CA TYR A 5 8.92 -17.63 27.13
C TYR A 5 7.69 -18.46 26.79
N ASP A 6 7.23 -19.23 27.76
CA ASP A 6 5.99 -19.99 27.62
C ASP A 6 4.80 -19.04 27.54
N LYS A 7 3.80 -19.39 26.74
CA LYS A 7 2.55 -18.64 26.60
C LYS A 7 1.81 -18.36 27.92
N LYS A 8 2.09 -19.13 28.99
CA LYS A 8 1.53 -18.97 30.34
C LYS A 8 2.33 -18.07 31.26
N THR A 9 3.50 -17.56 30.85
CA THR A 9 4.32 -16.64 31.66
C THR A 9 3.52 -15.37 31.96
N LYS A 10 3.42 -15.00 33.25
CA LYS A 10 2.59 -13.88 33.69
C LYS A 10 3.33 -12.55 33.59
N LYS A 11 2.57 -11.45 33.59
CA LYS A 11 3.11 -10.09 33.72
C LYS A 11 4.04 -10.00 34.93
N GLY A 12 5.25 -9.47 34.73
CA GLY A 12 6.29 -9.35 35.74
C GLY A 12 7.29 -10.51 35.79
N GLU A 13 7.04 -11.62 35.10
CA GLU A 13 7.90 -12.82 35.12
C GLU A 13 8.87 -12.91 33.91
N PHE A 14 9.19 -11.77 33.29
CA PHE A 14 10.00 -11.70 32.07
C PHE A 14 11.46 -11.27 32.32
N GLU A 15 11.94 -11.28 33.57
CA GLU A 15 13.31 -10.90 33.92
C GLU A 15 14.28 -12.10 34.00
N ASN A 16 13.78 -13.32 33.84
CA ASN A 16 14.59 -14.53 33.70
C ASN A 16 14.91 -14.83 32.22
N ILE A 17 15.50 -16.00 31.92
CA ILE A 17 15.83 -16.40 30.54
C ILE A 17 14.69 -17.14 29.81
N GLY A 18 13.54 -17.31 30.46
CA GLY A 18 12.39 -18.04 29.95
C GLY A 18 12.70 -19.50 29.64
N LEU A 19 12.15 -19.98 28.51
CA LEU A 19 12.44 -21.29 27.93
C LEU A 19 13.85 -21.34 27.29
N GLY A 20 14.39 -20.19 26.88
CA GLY A 20 15.77 -20.11 26.39
C GLY A 20 16.09 -18.82 25.62
N VAL A 21 17.38 -18.63 25.36
CA VAL A 21 17.93 -17.52 24.58
C VAL A 21 18.08 -17.95 23.12
N LEU A 22 17.45 -17.22 22.19
CA LEU A 22 17.53 -17.40 20.73
C LEU A 22 18.75 -16.66 20.17
N ASP A 23 19.93 -17.25 20.36
CA ASP A 23 21.25 -16.74 19.91
C ASP A 23 21.65 -17.20 18.50
N GLU A 24 21.00 -18.25 17.96
CA GLU A 24 21.25 -18.80 16.62
C GLU A 24 20.32 -18.21 15.53
N CYS A 25 19.72 -17.03 15.74
CA CYS A 25 18.82 -16.42 14.75
C CYS A 25 19.54 -16.17 13.41
N ILE A 26 18.89 -16.53 12.31
CA ILE A 26 19.35 -16.27 10.93
C ILE A 26 19.02 -14.83 10.55
N SER A 27 17.82 -14.37 10.91
CA SER A 27 17.40 -12.97 10.83
C SER A 27 16.44 -12.67 11.97
N ALA A 28 16.40 -11.42 12.41
CA ALA A 28 15.45 -10.96 13.40
C ALA A 28 15.22 -9.46 13.22
N GLU A 29 13.98 -9.04 13.03
CA GLU A 29 13.62 -7.68 12.65
C GLU A 29 12.42 -7.22 13.45
N ILE A 30 12.53 -6.05 14.09
CA ILE A 30 11.39 -5.36 14.71
C ILE A 30 10.92 -4.27 13.77
N THR A 31 9.63 -4.26 13.45
CA THR A 31 8.97 -3.14 12.75
C THR A 31 8.04 -2.43 13.73
N GLU A 32 8.21 -1.12 13.87
CA GLU A 32 7.40 -0.26 14.71
C GLU A 32 6.91 0.94 13.89
N GLU A 33 5.62 1.24 14.00
CA GLU A 33 4.95 2.25 13.22
C GLU A 33 4.02 3.10 14.09
N LEU A 34 4.00 4.40 13.81
CA LEU A 34 3.20 5.36 14.55
C LEU A 34 1.71 5.04 14.39
N ASN A 35 1.02 4.80 15.50
CA ASN A 35 -0.37 4.30 15.56
C ASN A 35 -0.63 3.02 14.74
N GLY A 36 0.40 2.36 14.24
CA GLY A 36 0.29 1.24 13.30
C GLY A 36 0.96 -0.01 13.84
N GLU A 37 1.54 -0.79 12.92
CA GLU A 37 2.18 -2.08 13.20
C GLU A 37 3.24 -1.97 14.30
N TYR A 38 3.25 -2.96 15.22
CA TYR A 38 4.39 -3.20 16.09
C TYR A 38 4.61 -4.71 16.17
N SER A 39 5.56 -5.21 15.39
CA SER A 39 5.76 -6.64 15.17
C SER A 39 7.24 -7.03 15.20
N LEU A 40 7.46 -8.32 15.44
CA LEU A 40 8.75 -8.98 15.35
C LEU A 40 8.64 -10.08 14.30
N TYR A 41 9.58 -10.09 13.37
CA TYR A 41 9.84 -11.20 12.46
C TYR A 41 11.17 -11.83 12.83
N LEU A 42 11.27 -13.16 12.76
CA LEU A 42 12.56 -13.85 12.88
C LEU A 42 12.59 -15.13 12.04
N GLU A 43 13.80 -15.46 11.59
CA GLU A 43 14.13 -16.75 11.01
C GLU A 43 15.11 -17.50 11.91
N TYR A 44 14.85 -18.78 12.13
CA TYR A 44 15.63 -19.61 13.04
C TYR A 44 15.97 -20.98 12.41
N PRO A 45 17.15 -21.56 12.69
CA PRO A 45 17.53 -22.87 12.19
C PRO A 45 16.61 -23.97 12.77
N ALA A 46 16.02 -24.81 11.92
CA ALA A 46 15.09 -25.85 12.36
C ALA A 46 15.77 -27.00 13.13
N ASN A 47 17.08 -27.17 12.96
CA ASN A 47 17.88 -28.19 13.63
C ASN A 47 18.31 -27.81 15.06
N SER A 48 18.15 -26.55 15.47
CA SER A 48 18.45 -26.14 16.84
C SER A 48 17.43 -26.71 17.83
N LYS A 49 17.88 -27.17 18.99
CA LYS A 49 16.98 -27.66 20.06
C LYS A 49 15.99 -26.57 20.52
N LYS A 50 16.40 -25.30 20.44
CA LYS A 50 15.60 -24.13 20.86
C LYS A 50 14.47 -23.81 19.88
N ALA A 51 14.56 -24.32 18.65
CA ALA A 51 13.53 -24.19 17.62
C ALA A 51 12.19 -24.82 18.06
N ASN A 52 12.22 -25.76 19.01
CA ASN A 52 11.03 -26.38 19.60
C ASN A 52 10.23 -25.41 20.49
N TYR A 53 10.84 -24.31 20.95
CA TYR A 53 10.14 -23.28 21.74
C TYR A 53 9.43 -22.24 20.87
N LEU A 54 9.70 -22.23 19.56
CA LEU A 54 9.04 -21.37 18.58
C LEU A 54 7.70 -21.99 18.16
N VAL A 55 6.73 -21.91 19.07
CA VAL A 55 5.36 -22.38 18.89
C VAL A 55 4.38 -21.23 19.08
N GLU A 56 3.17 -21.42 18.58
CA GLU A 56 2.10 -20.43 18.64
C GLU A 56 1.82 -20.00 20.10
N PHE A 57 1.52 -18.71 20.26
CA PHE A 57 1.25 -18.00 21.51
C PHE A 57 2.41 -17.87 22.50
N ASN A 58 3.54 -18.54 22.29
CA ASN A 58 4.74 -18.26 23.09
C ASN A 58 5.18 -16.80 22.89
N ILE A 59 5.88 -16.27 23.89
CA ILE A 59 6.22 -14.85 23.95
C ILE A 59 7.72 -14.69 23.72
N ILE A 60 8.11 -13.75 22.87
CA ILE A 60 9.50 -13.42 22.60
C ILE A 60 9.80 -12.05 23.20
N LYS A 61 10.81 -11.95 24.06
CA LYS A 61 11.35 -10.67 24.55
C LYS A 61 12.53 -10.26 23.67
N ALA A 62 12.44 -9.11 23.03
CA ALA A 62 13.49 -8.54 22.19
C ALA A 62 13.57 -7.02 22.41
N LYS A 63 14.79 -6.48 22.59
CA LYS A 63 15.02 -5.06 22.94
C LYS A 63 14.13 -4.51 24.07
N GLY A 64 13.85 -5.35 25.08
CA GLY A 64 13.02 -4.97 26.23
C GLY A 64 11.51 -5.02 25.98
N GLN A 65 11.07 -5.36 24.77
CA GLN A 65 9.66 -5.45 24.40
C GLN A 65 9.22 -6.90 24.20
N LEU A 66 7.96 -7.18 24.50
CA LEU A 66 7.34 -8.49 24.45
C LEU A 66 6.48 -8.65 23.20
N PHE A 67 6.64 -9.78 22.51
CA PHE A 67 5.93 -10.09 21.28
C PHE A 67 5.33 -11.49 21.36
N ARG A 68 4.01 -11.62 21.18
CA ARG A 68 3.31 -12.91 21.14
C ARG A 68 3.34 -13.49 19.74
N ILE A 69 3.80 -14.73 19.61
CA ILE A 69 3.83 -15.48 18.36
C ILE A 69 2.40 -15.77 17.92
N TYR A 70 2.05 -15.39 16.69
CA TYR A 70 0.74 -15.70 16.11
C TYR A 70 0.84 -16.59 14.87
N LYS A 71 2.03 -16.66 14.24
CA LYS A 71 2.26 -17.48 13.05
C LYS A 71 3.66 -18.09 13.10
N VAL A 72 3.73 -19.38 12.80
CA VAL A 72 4.97 -20.14 12.62
C VAL A 72 4.89 -20.87 11.28
N GLU A 73 5.92 -20.75 10.46
CA GLU A 73 6.06 -21.48 9.20
C GLU A 73 7.35 -22.30 9.26
N ARG A 74 7.26 -23.61 8.95
CA ARG A 74 8.39 -24.54 8.97
C ARG A 74 8.72 -24.93 7.53
N ILE A 75 9.95 -24.68 7.12
CA ILE A 75 10.42 -24.85 5.74
C ILE A 75 11.45 -25.97 5.67
N GLY A 76 11.15 -26.99 4.85
CA GLY A 76 12.04 -28.12 4.57
C GLY A 76 12.86 -27.90 3.30
N GLU A 77 13.83 -26.99 3.35
CA GLU A 77 14.84 -26.81 2.29
C GLU A 77 16.16 -27.54 2.64
N LYS A 78 17.21 -27.41 1.81
CA LYS A 78 18.56 -27.97 2.10
C LYS A 78 19.07 -27.62 3.50
N ILE A 79 18.69 -26.45 4.01
CA ILE A 79 18.84 -26.05 5.41
C ILE A 79 17.43 -25.78 5.93
N GLY A 80 16.93 -26.61 6.84
CA GLY A 80 15.62 -26.42 7.43
C GLY A 80 15.56 -25.11 8.23
N LYS A 81 14.50 -24.32 8.03
CA LYS A 81 14.30 -23.03 8.71
C LYS A 81 12.89 -22.93 9.29
N ILE A 82 12.76 -22.16 10.37
CA ILE A 82 11.49 -21.75 10.94
C ILE A 82 11.37 -20.24 10.80
N LYS A 83 10.30 -19.78 10.19
CA LYS A 83 9.91 -18.37 10.15
C LYS A 83 8.84 -18.14 11.21
N VAL A 84 9.01 -17.10 12.01
CA VAL A 84 8.08 -16.76 13.09
C VAL A 84 7.69 -15.30 12.95
N TRP A 85 6.38 -15.06 13.03
CA TRP A 85 5.82 -13.73 13.15
C TRP A 85 5.16 -13.58 14.52
N ALA A 86 5.52 -12.51 15.20
CA ALA A 86 5.00 -12.15 16.50
C ALA A 86 4.52 -10.70 16.49
N ARG A 87 3.47 -10.40 17.24
CA ARG A 87 2.93 -9.04 17.43
C ARG A 87 3.24 -8.57 18.83
N HIS A 88 3.44 -7.27 19.01
CA HIS A 88 3.65 -6.71 20.35
C HIS A 88 2.52 -7.16 21.31
N ILE A 89 2.84 -7.38 22.59
CA ILE A 89 1.89 -7.94 23.56
C ILE A 89 0.60 -7.11 23.72
N PHE A 90 0.67 -5.81 23.42
CA PHE A 90 -0.48 -4.91 23.29
C PHE A 90 -1.63 -5.48 22.43
N TYR A 91 -1.30 -6.20 21.35
CA TYR A 91 -2.30 -6.75 20.44
C TYR A 91 -3.14 -7.87 21.07
N ASP A 92 -2.77 -8.39 22.24
CA ASP A 92 -3.61 -9.33 23.01
C ASP A 92 -4.94 -8.68 23.46
N LEU A 93 -5.08 -7.35 23.38
CA LEU A 93 -6.36 -6.67 23.56
C LEU A 93 -7.45 -7.18 22.59
N ALA A 94 -7.05 -7.72 21.43
CA ALA A 94 -7.99 -8.32 20.48
C ALA A 94 -8.72 -9.56 21.03
N PHE A 95 -8.21 -10.18 22.10
CA PHE A 95 -8.84 -11.35 22.73
C PHE A 95 -10.01 -11.00 23.65
N TYR A 96 -10.22 -9.71 23.96
CA TYR A 96 -11.26 -9.26 24.87
C TYR A 96 -12.43 -8.68 24.08
N PHE A 97 -13.56 -9.38 24.12
CA PHE A 97 -14.78 -9.00 23.41
C PHE A 97 -15.58 -7.94 24.18
N ILE A 98 -16.19 -7.01 23.44
CA ILE A 98 -17.07 -5.96 23.92
C ILE A 98 -18.42 -6.11 23.20
N GLU A 99 -19.45 -6.44 23.98
CA GLU A 99 -20.81 -6.57 23.46
C GLU A 99 -21.38 -5.20 23.07
N ALA A 100 -21.43 -4.25 24.01
CA ALA A 100 -21.90 -2.90 23.77
C ALA A 100 -21.43 -1.94 24.86
N VAL A 101 -20.98 -0.76 24.46
CA VAL A 101 -20.66 0.36 25.35
C VAL A 101 -21.25 1.63 24.77
N THR A 102 -21.82 2.49 25.62
CA THR A 102 -22.29 3.82 25.26
C THR A 102 -21.99 4.78 26.39
N LEU A 103 -21.20 5.80 26.07
CA LEU A 103 -20.76 6.86 26.96
C LEU A 103 -21.31 8.17 26.40
N VAL A 104 -21.97 8.96 27.25
CA VAL A 104 -22.65 10.19 26.81
C VAL A 104 -21.71 11.40 26.88
N ASN A 105 -20.94 11.51 27.95
CA ASN A 105 -19.97 12.57 28.19
C ASN A 105 -18.73 11.94 28.81
N ALA A 106 -17.77 11.55 27.98
CA ALA A 106 -16.50 10.99 28.46
C ALA A 106 -15.34 11.75 27.84
N ASN A 107 -14.36 12.12 28.67
CA ASN A 107 -13.03 12.46 28.17
C ASN A 107 -12.28 11.20 27.69
N MET A 108 -11.13 11.33 27.02
CA MET A 108 -10.43 10.18 26.43
C MET A 108 -10.07 9.10 27.47
N LYS A 109 -9.62 9.49 28.67
CA LYS A 109 -9.32 8.56 29.76
C LYS A 109 -10.57 7.79 30.21
N GLU A 110 -11.65 8.50 30.47
CA GLU A 110 -12.94 7.90 30.83
C GLU A 110 -13.47 7.00 29.71
N ALA A 111 -13.24 7.35 28.44
CA ALA A 111 -13.63 6.55 27.30
C ALA A 111 -12.89 5.21 27.26
N ILE A 112 -11.59 5.21 27.55
CA ILE A 112 -10.78 3.99 27.66
C ILE A 112 -11.22 3.15 28.86
N GLU A 113 -11.34 3.76 30.05
CA GLU A 113 -11.74 3.08 31.28
C GLU A 113 -13.16 2.51 31.22
N GLY A 114 -14.08 3.20 30.54
CA GLY A 114 -15.47 2.77 30.36
C GLY A 114 -15.67 1.76 29.23
N THR A 115 -14.75 1.68 28.27
CA THR A 115 -14.89 0.80 27.09
C THR A 115 -14.09 -0.49 27.19
N ILE A 116 -12.87 -0.44 27.72
CA ILE A 116 -12.01 -1.62 27.84
C ILE A 116 -12.50 -2.46 29.03
N PRO A 117 -12.74 -3.78 28.90
CA PRO A 117 -13.26 -4.60 29.99
C PRO A 117 -12.32 -4.64 31.22
N PRO A 118 -12.87 -4.77 32.45
CA PRO A 118 -12.07 -4.83 33.68
C PRO A 118 -10.99 -5.92 33.67
N GLU A 119 -11.25 -7.05 33.01
CA GLU A 119 -10.29 -8.16 32.86
C GLU A 119 -9.05 -7.70 32.08
N ALA A 120 -9.24 -6.95 30.99
CA ALA A 120 -8.13 -6.37 30.24
C ALA A 120 -7.40 -5.29 31.04
N GLN A 121 -8.13 -4.43 31.75
CA GLN A 121 -7.55 -3.39 32.61
C GLN A 121 -6.76 -3.96 33.81
N SER A 122 -7.07 -5.18 34.25
CA SER A 122 -6.28 -5.88 35.28
C SER A 122 -4.88 -6.27 34.79
N VAL A 123 -4.71 -6.45 33.48
CA VAL A 123 -3.45 -6.87 32.84
C VAL A 123 -2.71 -5.65 32.28
N PHE A 124 -3.42 -4.80 31.54
CA PHE A 124 -2.88 -3.63 30.86
C PHE A 124 -3.11 -2.35 31.66
N LYS A 125 -2.09 -1.51 31.74
CA LYS A 125 -2.20 -0.17 32.31
C LYS A 125 -2.34 0.84 31.18
N PHE A 126 -3.41 1.62 31.21
CA PHE A 126 -3.65 2.69 30.25
C PHE A 126 -3.44 4.06 30.89
N THR A 127 -2.82 4.96 30.14
CA THR A 127 -2.71 6.38 30.46
C THR A 127 -3.20 7.18 29.26
N ALA A 128 -4.10 8.13 29.47
CA ALA A 128 -4.65 8.98 28.42
C ALA A 128 -4.92 10.39 28.96
N PRO A 129 -4.96 11.43 28.10
CA PRO A 129 -5.32 12.78 28.49
C PRO A 129 -6.76 12.90 28.99
N GLU A 130 -6.99 13.80 29.95
CA GLU A 130 -8.32 14.13 30.48
C GLU A 130 -8.89 15.37 29.77
N GLU A 131 -8.75 15.41 28.44
CA GLU A 131 -9.18 16.52 27.57
C GLU A 131 -10.22 16.03 26.56
N ASN A 132 -11.04 16.98 26.05
CA ASN A 132 -12.09 16.78 25.05
C ASN A 132 -13.19 15.79 25.47
N ILE A 133 -14.39 16.30 25.74
CA ILE A 133 -15.53 15.48 26.19
C ILE A 133 -16.47 15.24 25.01
N TYR A 134 -16.71 13.97 24.69
CA TYR A 134 -17.59 13.59 23.59
C TYR A 134 -18.41 12.34 23.94
N PRO A 135 -19.55 12.12 23.25
CA PRO A 135 -20.24 10.84 23.29
C PRO A 135 -19.45 9.79 22.49
N PHE A 136 -19.36 8.57 23.00
CA PHE A 136 -18.72 7.44 22.33
C PHE A 136 -19.59 6.20 22.42
N SER A 137 -19.73 5.46 21.32
CA SER A 137 -20.42 4.18 21.33
C SER A 137 -19.79 3.15 20.39
N ILE A 138 -19.81 1.91 20.85
CA ILE A 138 -19.32 0.76 20.09
C ILE A 138 -20.11 -0.49 20.49
N ARG A 139 -20.30 -1.41 19.56
CA ARG A 139 -20.97 -2.69 19.76
C ARG A 139 -20.28 -3.76 18.95
N ASN A 140 -20.30 -5.00 19.43
CA ASN A 140 -19.77 -6.19 18.77
C ASN A 140 -18.34 -6.01 18.25
N ALA A 141 -17.45 -5.52 19.11
CA ALA A 141 -16.06 -5.24 18.76
C ALA A 141 -15.12 -5.87 19.77
N ASN A 142 -13.86 -6.09 19.42
CA ASN A 142 -12.84 -6.40 20.44
C ASN A 142 -12.22 -5.13 21.03
N SER A 143 -11.48 -5.29 22.13
CA SER A 143 -10.90 -4.16 22.86
C SER A 143 -9.81 -3.43 22.09
N LEU A 144 -9.14 -4.10 21.15
CA LEU A 144 -8.15 -3.46 20.27
C LEU A 144 -8.85 -2.55 19.25
N GLU A 145 -9.91 -3.03 18.60
CA GLU A 145 -10.76 -2.24 17.70
C GLU A 145 -11.33 -1.02 18.41
N ALA A 146 -11.89 -1.24 19.61
CA ALA A 146 -12.44 -0.17 20.42
C ALA A 146 -11.39 0.88 20.78
N PHE A 147 -10.20 0.45 21.20
CA PHE A 147 -9.09 1.33 21.53
C PHE A 147 -8.67 2.22 20.36
N PHE A 148 -8.50 1.66 19.15
CA PHE A 148 -8.16 2.46 17.98
C PHE A 148 -9.30 3.34 17.49
N LYS A 149 -10.56 2.92 17.65
CA LYS A 149 -11.73 3.76 17.35
C LYS A 149 -11.77 4.98 18.27
N ILE A 150 -11.42 4.82 19.55
CA ILE A 150 -11.25 5.95 20.49
C ILE A 150 -10.15 6.89 19.99
N ILE A 151 -8.99 6.39 19.57
CA ILE A 151 -7.91 7.23 19.04
C ILE A 151 -8.30 7.93 17.74
N GLN A 152 -9.05 7.27 16.86
CA GLN A 152 -9.57 7.89 15.64
C GLN A 152 -10.49 9.08 15.97
N PHE A 153 -11.30 8.94 17.01
CA PHE A 153 -12.30 9.94 17.38
C PHE A 153 -11.73 11.08 18.21
N TYR A 154 -10.89 10.78 19.21
CA TYR A 154 -10.28 11.78 20.10
C TYR A 154 -8.91 12.27 19.62
N GLY A 155 -8.28 11.58 18.68
CA GLY A 155 -6.91 11.84 18.22
C GLY A 155 -5.83 11.22 19.11
N GLY A 156 -4.59 11.66 18.90
CA GLY A 156 -3.42 11.26 19.69
C GLY A 156 -2.56 10.15 19.07
N GLU A 157 -1.43 9.90 19.70
CA GLU A 157 -0.39 8.97 19.29
C GLU A 157 -0.12 7.95 20.39
N VAL A 158 -0.07 6.66 20.04
CA VAL A 158 0.03 5.53 20.96
C VAL A 158 1.48 5.14 21.20
N LYS A 159 1.92 5.24 22.45
CA LYS A 159 3.19 4.74 22.91
C LYS A 159 2.97 3.42 23.64
N ARG A 160 3.58 2.36 23.13
CA ARG A 160 3.42 0.99 23.62
C ARG A 160 4.71 0.56 24.32
N ASP A 161 4.61 0.20 25.58
CA ASP A 161 5.70 -0.40 26.35
C ASP A 161 5.16 -1.62 27.12
N ASN A 162 5.26 -2.78 26.47
CA ASN A 162 4.74 -4.04 27.00
C ASN A 162 3.26 -3.93 27.41
N TYR A 163 2.97 -4.06 28.71
CA TYR A 163 1.63 -3.95 29.29
C TYR A 163 1.25 -2.52 29.70
N ASN A 164 2.12 -1.53 29.48
CA ASN A 164 1.83 -0.12 29.68
C ASN A 164 1.55 0.52 28.32
N VAL A 165 0.41 1.19 28.21
CA VAL A 165 -0.05 1.85 27.00
C VAL A 165 -0.36 3.29 27.33
N GLU A 166 0.32 4.20 26.67
CA GLU A 166 0.18 5.64 26.90
C GLU A 166 -0.30 6.31 25.61
N ILE A 167 -1.35 7.12 25.69
CA ILE A 167 -1.81 7.95 24.59
C ILE A 167 -1.29 9.37 24.84
N LEU A 168 -0.49 9.88 23.92
CA LEU A 168 0.10 11.20 23.97
C LEU A 168 -0.47 12.07 22.86
N LYS A 169 -0.40 13.39 23.00
CA LYS A 169 -0.75 14.29 21.88
C LYS A 169 0.22 14.12 20.71
N GLN A 170 1.50 13.88 21.01
CA GLN A 170 2.55 13.66 20.03
C GLN A 170 3.70 12.87 20.67
N ILE A 171 4.23 11.89 19.94
CA ILE A 171 5.42 11.10 20.26
C ILE A 171 6.63 11.67 19.49
N GLY A 172 7.80 11.57 20.10
CA GLY A 172 9.05 12.04 19.53
C GLY A 172 9.26 13.54 19.71
N ASN A 173 10.45 14.00 19.36
CA ASN A 173 10.89 15.38 19.56
C ASN A 173 11.44 15.98 18.27
N ASN A 174 11.58 17.30 18.23
CA ASN A 174 12.40 17.95 17.22
C ASN A 174 13.87 17.80 17.63
N THR A 175 14.54 16.80 17.07
CA THR A 175 15.89 16.39 17.46
C THR A 175 16.99 17.16 16.72
N GLY A 176 16.64 17.91 15.66
CA GLY A 176 17.62 18.57 14.79
C GLY A 176 18.51 17.60 14.01
N ILE A 177 18.12 16.31 13.94
CA ILE A 177 18.88 15.28 13.23
C ILE A 177 18.81 15.55 11.73
N LEU A 178 19.99 15.58 11.11
CA LEU A 178 20.16 15.72 9.68
C LEU A 178 20.50 14.37 9.04
N ILE A 179 19.61 13.92 8.15
CA ILE A 179 19.75 12.75 7.30
C ILE A 179 20.22 13.24 5.92
N LYS A 180 21.52 13.06 5.62
CA LYS A 180 22.17 13.67 4.46
C LYS A 180 22.84 12.65 3.54
N TYR A 181 22.72 12.87 2.24
CA TYR A 181 23.51 12.17 1.21
C TYR A 181 25.02 12.28 1.49
N GLY A 182 25.74 11.17 1.36
CA GLY A 182 27.17 11.09 1.69
C GLY A 182 27.49 11.04 3.19
N LYS A 183 26.48 11.01 4.08
CA LYS A 183 26.65 10.87 5.53
C LYS A 183 26.02 9.57 6.07
N ASN A 184 24.72 9.59 6.31
CA ASN A 184 23.96 8.56 7.03
C ASN A 184 22.85 7.91 6.17
N ILE A 185 22.90 8.14 4.86
CA ILE A 185 22.02 7.50 3.87
C ILE A 185 22.83 6.45 3.11
N LYS A 186 22.39 5.19 3.20
CA LYS A 186 22.89 4.11 2.33
C LYS A 186 22.05 3.98 1.05
N GLY A 187 20.76 4.19 1.18
CA GLY A 187 19.78 4.16 0.09
C GLY A 187 18.60 5.04 0.46
N ILE A 188 17.96 5.66 -0.54
CA ILE A 188 16.80 6.52 -0.36
C ILE A 188 15.82 6.32 -1.51
N LYS A 189 14.54 6.33 -1.20
CA LYS A 189 13.44 6.36 -2.16
C LYS A 189 12.43 7.38 -1.67
N ALA A 190 12.16 8.40 -2.48
CA ALA A 190 11.15 9.40 -2.20
C ALA A 190 9.99 9.26 -3.17
N ILE A 191 8.78 9.26 -2.64
CA ILE A 191 7.53 9.32 -3.39
C ILE A 191 6.88 10.65 -3.04
N ILE A 192 6.57 11.42 -4.08
CA ILE A 192 5.81 12.67 -3.98
C ILE A 192 4.56 12.48 -4.83
N ASP A 193 3.39 12.53 -4.22
CA ASP A 193 2.11 12.33 -4.89
C ASP A 193 1.20 13.56 -4.66
N THR A 194 0.53 13.99 -5.72
CA THR A 194 -0.42 15.12 -5.74
C THR A 194 -1.85 14.66 -6.03
N ASN A 195 -2.13 13.36 -6.09
CA ASN A 195 -3.47 12.82 -6.29
C ASN A 195 -4.48 13.38 -5.28
N ASP A 196 -4.07 13.53 -4.01
CA ASP A 196 -4.87 14.12 -2.94
C ASP A 196 -4.65 15.59 -2.66
N PHE A 197 -3.83 16.23 -3.50
CA PHE A 197 -3.59 17.66 -3.40
C PHE A 197 -4.82 18.46 -3.81
N ALA A 198 -5.14 19.49 -3.02
CA ALA A 198 -6.21 20.44 -3.33
C ALA A 198 -5.80 21.85 -2.91
N THR A 199 -6.04 22.82 -3.79
CA THR A 199 -5.92 24.25 -3.43
C THR A 199 -7.26 24.84 -3.00
N LYS A 200 -8.36 24.12 -3.26
CA LYS A 200 -9.72 24.52 -2.91
C LYS A 200 -10.57 23.28 -2.62
N ILE A 201 -11.42 23.33 -1.61
CA ILE A 201 -12.35 22.24 -1.30
C ILE A 201 -13.80 22.73 -1.27
N TYR A 202 -14.71 21.82 -1.59
CA TYR A 202 -16.16 21.97 -1.43
C TYR A 202 -16.62 21.03 -0.30
N PRO A 203 -16.71 21.52 0.95
CA PRO A 203 -17.12 20.72 2.09
C PRO A 203 -18.64 20.50 2.10
N ILE A 204 -19.06 19.27 2.36
CA ILE A 204 -20.46 18.87 2.52
C ILE A 204 -20.63 18.17 3.88
N GLY A 205 -21.56 18.63 4.70
CA GLY A 205 -21.95 17.99 5.95
C GLY A 205 -23.10 16.98 5.78
N LYS A 206 -23.64 16.49 6.90
CA LYS A 206 -24.85 15.66 6.94
C LYS A 206 -26.02 16.34 6.23
N ASP A 207 -26.90 15.53 5.66
CA ASP A 207 -28.11 15.99 4.97
C ASP A 207 -27.85 17.01 3.84
N ASN A 208 -26.67 16.91 3.20
CA ASN A 208 -26.18 17.86 2.19
C ASN A 208 -26.03 19.30 2.72
N LEU A 209 -25.69 19.47 4.00
CA LEU A 209 -25.35 20.76 4.56
C LEU A 209 -24.14 21.36 3.81
N VAL A 210 -24.27 22.61 3.36
CA VAL A 210 -23.22 23.31 2.62
C VAL A 210 -22.93 24.66 3.26
N LEU A 211 -21.67 25.09 3.20
CA LEU A 211 -21.28 26.40 3.72
C LEU A 211 -21.85 27.54 2.85
N PRO A 212 -22.20 28.70 3.44
CA PRO A 212 -22.62 29.89 2.69
C PRO A 212 -21.59 30.35 1.64
N GLU A 213 -20.30 30.29 2.01
CA GLU A 213 -19.16 30.59 1.13
C GLU A 213 -18.89 29.49 0.07
N ARG A 214 -19.54 28.33 0.20
CA ARG A 214 -19.46 27.12 -0.64
C ARG A 214 -18.10 26.44 -0.69
N TYR A 215 -17.01 27.19 -0.71
CA TYR A 215 -15.66 26.66 -0.86
C TYR A 215 -14.74 27.22 0.23
N ILE A 216 -13.75 26.41 0.57
CA ILE A 216 -12.62 26.84 1.41
C ILE A 216 -11.35 26.73 0.56
N GLU A 217 -10.58 27.80 0.49
CA GLU A 217 -9.32 27.87 -0.24
C GLU A 217 -8.13 27.70 0.70
N ALA A 218 -7.04 27.13 0.18
CA ALA A 218 -5.78 27.05 0.88
C ALA A 218 -5.20 28.47 1.09
N GLU A 219 -4.46 28.66 2.17
CA GLU A 219 -3.82 29.95 2.48
C GLU A 219 -2.42 30.04 1.84
N GLY A 220 -2.00 31.24 1.44
CA GLY A 220 -0.66 31.52 0.95
C GLY A 220 -0.41 31.17 -0.52
N GLU A 221 0.86 31.14 -0.93
CA GLU A 221 1.29 30.96 -2.33
C GLU A 221 0.87 29.61 -2.92
N VAL A 222 0.66 28.59 -2.08
CA VAL A 222 0.22 27.27 -2.54
C VAL A 222 -1.15 27.31 -3.22
N SER A 223 -2.00 28.26 -2.86
CA SER A 223 -3.30 28.47 -3.52
C SER A 223 -3.16 28.90 -4.99
N LYS A 224 -2.02 29.49 -5.35
CA LYS A 224 -1.70 30.05 -6.67
C LYS A 224 -0.66 29.24 -7.43
N ILE A 225 -0.37 28.02 -6.97
CA ILE A 225 0.66 27.15 -7.58
C ILE A 225 0.37 26.86 -9.06
N LEU A 226 -0.91 26.87 -9.44
CA LEU A 226 -1.38 26.77 -10.82
C LEU A 226 -2.23 28.00 -11.17
N PRO A 227 -2.36 28.35 -12.45
CA PRO A 227 -3.23 29.44 -12.90
C PRO A 227 -4.74 29.17 -12.66
N TYR A 228 -5.09 27.97 -12.18
CA TYR A 228 -6.44 27.53 -11.87
C TYR A 228 -6.47 26.72 -10.56
N PRO A 229 -7.59 26.72 -9.81
CA PRO A 229 -7.70 25.97 -8.58
C PRO A 229 -7.86 24.47 -8.82
N ILE A 230 -7.25 23.66 -7.95
CA ILE A 230 -7.49 22.21 -7.87
C ILE A 230 -8.59 22.01 -6.82
N VAL A 231 -9.80 21.72 -7.30
CA VAL A 231 -11.01 21.64 -6.47
C VAL A 231 -11.34 20.19 -6.14
N LYS A 232 -11.51 19.87 -4.84
CA LYS A 232 -12.04 18.57 -4.39
C LYS A 232 -13.33 18.72 -3.59
N LYS A 233 -14.29 17.83 -3.83
CA LYS A 233 -15.45 17.67 -2.95
C LYS A 233 -15.05 16.78 -1.77
N VAL A 234 -15.42 17.18 -0.55
CA VAL A 234 -15.09 16.45 0.69
C VAL A 234 -16.33 16.38 1.57
N GLU A 235 -16.64 15.20 2.10
CA GLU A 235 -17.80 14.95 2.95
C GLU A 235 -17.38 14.81 4.42
N PHE A 236 -18.15 15.41 5.33
CA PHE A 236 -17.90 15.43 6.77
C PHE A 236 -19.15 14.99 7.54
N ASP A 237 -18.97 14.26 8.63
CA ASP A 237 -20.06 13.69 9.42
C ASP A 237 -20.68 14.67 10.44
N THR A 238 -20.82 15.96 10.09
CA THR A 238 -21.35 17.02 10.97
C THR A 238 -22.62 17.65 10.41
N GLY A 239 -23.57 17.98 11.30
CA GLY A 239 -24.78 18.75 10.99
C GLY A 239 -24.68 20.24 11.38
N ASP A 240 -23.52 20.68 11.86
CA ASP A 240 -23.29 22.06 12.31
C ASP A 240 -22.42 22.83 11.29
N ILE A 241 -22.84 24.05 10.92
CA ILE A 241 -22.18 24.87 9.90
C ILE A 241 -20.81 25.37 10.37
N ASP A 242 -20.67 25.74 11.65
CA ASP A 242 -19.43 26.28 12.20
C ASP A 242 -18.41 25.17 12.43
N GLU A 243 -18.87 23.98 12.84
CA GLU A 243 -18.05 22.77 12.90
C GLU A 243 -17.58 22.35 11.48
N LEU A 244 -18.49 22.31 10.50
CA LEU A 244 -18.16 22.00 9.10
C LEU A 244 -17.09 22.95 8.54
N ARG A 245 -17.19 24.25 8.85
CA ARG A 245 -16.19 25.23 8.45
C ARG A 245 -14.84 24.96 9.11
N SER A 246 -14.85 24.61 10.38
CA SER A 246 -13.62 24.35 11.15
C SER A 246 -12.92 23.07 10.64
N LEU A 247 -13.67 21.99 10.44
CA LEU A 247 -13.17 20.75 9.85
C LEU A 247 -12.65 20.94 8.42
N GLY A 248 -13.37 21.71 7.60
CA GLY A 248 -12.93 22.04 6.24
C GLY A 248 -11.63 22.86 6.23
N LYS A 249 -11.47 23.83 7.14
CA LYS A 249 -10.22 24.58 7.32
C LYS A 249 -9.06 23.71 7.78
N GLU A 250 -9.32 22.70 8.62
CA GLU A 250 -8.29 21.75 9.03
C GLU A 250 -7.90 20.82 7.89
N TYR A 251 -8.87 20.34 7.12
CA TYR A 251 -8.65 19.47 5.96
C TYR A 251 -7.84 20.16 4.87
N ILE A 252 -8.19 21.39 4.48
CA ILE A 252 -7.48 22.10 3.40
C ILE A 252 -6.02 22.35 3.76
N LYS A 253 -5.69 22.62 5.04
CA LYS A 253 -4.29 22.75 5.49
C LYS A 253 -3.48 21.48 5.25
N LYS A 254 -4.13 20.32 5.26
CA LYS A 254 -3.50 19.01 4.99
C LYS A 254 -3.43 18.77 3.49
N ALA A 255 -4.56 18.89 2.79
CA ALA A 255 -4.69 18.65 1.35
C ALA A 255 -3.89 19.65 0.50
N SER A 256 -3.57 20.84 1.01
CA SER A 256 -2.70 21.79 0.34
C SER A 256 -1.20 21.43 0.43
N ASN A 257 -0.86 20.26 0.96
CA ASN A 257 0.50 19.72 0.94
C ASN A 257 0.51 18.43 0.12
N PRO A 258 1.49 18.22 -0.78
CA PRO A 258 1.61 16.95 -1.47
C PRO A 258 1.85 15.83 -0.46
N PHE A 259 1.40 14.62 -0.80
CA PHE A 259 1.81 13.44 -0.08
C PHE A 259 3.31 13.22 -0.30
N ILE A 260 4.06 13.15 0.79
CA ILE A 260 5.49 12.88 0.75
C ILE A 260 5.76 11.68 1.65
N ASN A 261 6.34 10.63 1.06
CA ASN A 261 6.86 9.48 1.77
C ASN A 261 8.30 9.23 1.35
N ILE A 262 9.21 9.18 2.31
CA ILE A 262 10.64 8.94 2.08
C ILE A 262 11.06 7.71 2.85
N GLU A 263 11.40 6.64 2.13
CA GLU A 263 12.05 5.45 2.68
C GLU A 263 13.56 5.66 2.66
N VAL A 264 14.24 5.49 3.80
CA VAL A 264 15.69 5.64 3.94
C VAL A 264 16.28 4.38 4.57
N ASP A 265 17.27 3.79 3.92
CA ASP A 265 18.20 2.85 4.54
C ASP A 265 19.22 3.67 5.35
N PHE A 266 18.91 3.88 6.62
CA PHE A 266 19.62 4.76 7.54
C PHE A 266 20.78 4.02 8.23
N LEU A 267 21.94 4.65 8.21
CA LEU A 267 23.10 4.21 8.99
C LEU A 267 23.05 4.84 10.38
N GLU A 268 22.74 4.03 11.39
CA GLU A 268 22.59 4.48 12.77
C GLU A 268 23.97 4.72 13.42
N LEU A 269 24.56 5.89 13.12
CA LEU A 269 25.90 6.29 13.58
C LEU A 269 26.03 6.27 15.11
N SER A 270 24.93 6.40 15.86
CA SER A 270 24.92 6.33 17.33
C SER A 270 25.49 5.01 17.90
N LYS A 271 25.56 3.95 17.08
CA LYS A 271 26.12 2.64 17.45
C LYS A 271 27.61 2.49 17.10
N ILE A 272 28.20 3.51 16.47
CA ILE A 272 29.63 3.59 16.14
C ILE A 272 30.36 4.32 17.28
N LYS A 273 31.48 3.77 17.77
CA LYS A 273 32.20 4.30 18.94
C LYS A 273 32.65 5.76 18.74
N GLU A 274 33.07 6.09 17.53
CA GLU A 274 33.53 7.42 17.11
C GLU A 274 32.44 8.49 17.24
N TYR A 275 31.17 8.10 17.29
CA TYR A 275 30.00 9.00 17.39
C TYR A 275 29.29 8.90 18.74
N GLU A 276 29.89 8.23 19.74
CA GLU A 276 29.28 8.03 21.05
C GLU A 276 28.96 9.36 21.78
N ASN A 277 29.77 10.40 21.56
CA ASN A 277 29.55 11.75 22.10
C ASN A 277 28.46 12.54 21.36
N TYR A 278 27.94 12.02 20.24
CA TYR A 278 26.93 12.65 19.39
C TYR A 278 25.63 11.82 19.32
N LYS A 279 25.40 10.90 20.28
CA LYS A 279 24.22 10.02 20.32
C LYS A 279 22.90 10.77 20.16
N SER A 280 22.74 11.91 20.85
CA SER A 280 21.54 12.75 20.76
C SER A 280 21.28 13.37 19.37
N LEU A 281 22.31 13.44 18.51
CA LEU A 281 22.24 13.98 17.16
C LEU A 281 22.28 12.88 16.07
N THR A 282 22.25 11.62 16.48
CA THR A 282 22.43 10.47 15.58
C THR A 282 21.44 9.34 15.81
N GLU A 283 20.78 9.29 16.98
CA GLU A 283 19.74 8.30 17.28
C GLU A 283 18.36 8.82 16.87
N VAL A 284 17.72 8.10 15.95
CA VAL A 284 16.41 8.48 15.40
C VAL A 284 15.33 7.62 16.05
N ASN A 285 14.35 8.22 16.73
CA ASN A 285 13.23 7.50 17.32
C ASN A 285 11.95 7.66 16.51
N LEU A 286 10.99 6.76 16.75
CA LEU A 286 9.66 6.89 16.17
C LEU A 286 9.02 8.22 16.60
N GLY A 287 8.41 8.93 15.66
CA GLY A 287 7.75 10.22 15.89
C GLY A 287 8.69 11.43 15.86
N ASP A 288 10.01 11.25 15.87
CA ASP A 288 10.98 12.36 15.81
C ASP A 288 10.85 13.13 14.49
N GLU A 289 11.04 14.45 14.56
CA GLU A 289 11.10 15.33 13.40
C GLU A 289 12.55 15.47 12.94
N VAL A 290 12.80 15.16 11.67
CA VAL A 290 14.14 15.08 11.07
C VAL A 290 14.20 15.86 9.76
N GLU A 291 15.39 16.37 9.44
CA GLU A 291 15.66 17.04 8.17
C GLU A 291 16.35 16.06 7.21
N VAL A 292 15.83 15.92 5.99
CA VAL A 292 16.40 15.10 4.93
C VAL A 292 16.97 16.00 3.85
N LYS A 293 18.23 15.80 3.49
CA LYS A 293 18.92 16.51 2.40
C LYS A 293 19.61 15.54 1.46
N HIS A 294 19.13 15.48 0.22
CA HIS A 294 19.75 14.70 -0.86
C HIS A 294 19.97 15.58 -2.09
N GLU A 295 21.15 16.20 -2.16
CA GLU A 295 21.51 17.20 -3.16
C GLU A 295 21.37 16.70 -4.60
N LEU A 296 21.81 15.46 -4.89
CA LEU A 296 21.73 14.90 -6.26
C LEU A 296 20.31 14.60 -6.75
N LEU A 297 19.35 14.41 -5.83
CA LEU A 297 17.95 14.12 -6.17
C LEU A 297 17.06 15.36 -5.95
N GLY A 298 17.64 16.50 -5.54
CA GLY A 298 16.89 17.72 -5.24
C GLY A 298 15.94 17.59 -4.04
N ILE A 299 16.15 16.62 -3.14
CA ILE A 299 15.27 16.39 -1.99
C ILE A 299 15.75 17.24 -0.83
N THR A 300 14.92 18.17 -0.38
CA THR A 300 15.09 18.87 0.91
C THR A 300 13.73 18.91 1.59
N ALA A 301 13.59 18.17 2.69
CA ALA A 301 12.31 18.04 3.38
C ALA A 301 12.53 17.94 4.89
N LYS A 302 11.57 18.46 5.66
CA LYS A 302 11.50 18.25 7.11
C LYS A 302 10.26 17.42 7.39
N LEU A 303 10.45 16.20 7.89
CA LEU A 303 9.40 15.18 8.01
C LEU A 303 9.51 14.45 9.35
N ARG A 304 8.45 13.74 9.74
CA ARG A 304 8.43 12.90 10.93
C ARG A 304 8.72 11.45 10.60
N VAL A 305 9.37 10.75 11.52
CA VAL A 305 9.61 9.31 11.43
C VAL A 305 8.30 8.58 11.75
N ILE A 306 7.64 8.08 10.72
CA ILE A 306 6.35 7.38 10.86
C ILE A 306 6.52 5.88 11.06
N LYS A 307 7.67 5.32 10.66
CA LYS A 307 7.99 3.91 10.84
C LYS A 307 9.48 3.68 10.96
N LYS A 308 9.85 2.73 11.82
CA LYS A 308 11.21 2.27 12.04
C LYS A 308 11.27 0.75 11.98
N ARG A 309 12.22 0.22 11.22
CA ARG A 309 12.50 -1.20 11.08
C ARG A 309 13.95 -1.46 11.44
N ILE A 310 14.14 -2.25 12.49
CA ILE A 310 15.43 -2.49 13.13
C ILE A 310 15.81 -3.96 12.95
N ASP A 311 16.93 -4.19 12.27
CA ASP A 311 17.61 -5.49 12.30
C ASP A 311 18.27 -5.70 13.67
N LEU A 312 17.85 -6.74 14.38
CA LEU A 312 18.35 -7.07 15.72
C LEU A 312 19.74 -7.72 15.69
N LEU A 313 20.15 -8.27 14.57
CA LEU A 313 21.47 -8.88 14.37
C LEU A 313 22.48 -7.84 13.87
N ASN A 314 22.03 -6.89 13.05
CA ASN A 314 22.84 -5.79 12.54
C ASN A 314 22.14 -4.41 12.71
N PRO A 315 22.09 -3.87 13.95
CA PRO A 315 21.35 -2.65 14.26
C PRO A 315 21.96 -1.37 13.68
N LEU A 316 23.08 -1.45 12.95
CA LEU A 316 23.65 -0.32 12.21
C LEU A 316 22.81 0.03 10.98
N ASN A 317 22.12 -0.94 10.38
CA ASN A 317 21.29 -0.76 9.18
C ASN A 317 19.81 -0.72 9.58
N THR A 318 19.34 0.44 9.98
CA THR A 318 17.93 0.67 10.28
C THR A 318 17.22 1.17 9.02
N LYS A 319 16.05 0.65 8.70
CA LYS A 319 15.18 1.29 7.70
C LYS A 319 14.19 2.22 8.39
N ILE A 320 14.06 3.44 7.90
CA ILE A 320 13.12 4.42 8.41
C ILE A 320 12.22 4.90 7.27
N GLU A 321 10.94 5.06 7.56
CA GLU A 321 9.99 5.73 6.66
C GLU A 321 9.62 7.07 7.29
N LEU A 322 9.74 8.12 6.49
CA LEU A 322 9.50 9.50 6.87
C LEU A 322 8.30 10.02 6.08
N GLY A 323 7.37 10.68 6.75
CA GLY A 323 6.20 11.22 6.09
C GLY A 323 5.38 12.13 6.99
N ASN A 324 4.22 12.54 6.48
CA ASN A 324 3.26 13.31 7.25
C ASN A 324 2.36 12.34 8.06
N PRO A 325 2.31 12.46 9.40
CA PRO A 325 1.52 11.56 10.27
C PRO A 325 0.04 11.49 9.89
N LEU A 326 -0.48 12.61 9.39
CA LEU A 326 -1.89 12.80 9.06
C LEU A 326 -2.31 12.05 7.80
N ASN A 327 -1.40 11.85 6.85
CA ASN A 327 -1.66 11.06 5.64
C ASN A 327 -1.68 9.56 5.97
N THR A 328 -0.92 9.16 6.99
CA THR A 328 -0.83 7.78 7.44
C THR A 328 -2.11 7.30 8.13
N ILE A 329 -2.85 8.21 8.77
CA ILE A 329 -4.14 7.90 9.40
C ILE A 329 -5.22 7.79 8.30
N ILE A 330 -5.25 8.71 7.33
CA ILE A 330 -6.28 8.75 6.28
C ILE A 330 -6.13 7.60 5.25
N GLU A 331 -4.90 7.20 4.88
CA GLU A 331 -4.68 6.05 3.99
C GLU A 331 -4.76 4.69 4.71
N LYS A 332 -4.67 4.65 6.05
CA LYS A 332 -4.83 3.42 6.86
C LYS A 332 -6.15 3.35 7.63
N LEU A 333 -7.02 4.32 7.40
CA LEU A 333 -8.38 4.34 7.92
C LEU A 333 -9.29 3.31 7.25
N ASP A 334 -8.77 2.60 6.25
CA ASP A 334 -9.32 1.32 5.83
C ASP A 334 -8.97 0.25 6.88
N PHE A 335 -9.67 0.32 8.02
CA PHE A 335 -9.61 -0.67 9.09
C PHE A 335 -9.97 -2.06 8.54
N GLU A 336 -10.77 -2.15 7.47
CA GLU A 336 -11.00 -3.38 6.71
C GLU A 336 -9.70 -3.85 6.04
N SER A 337 -8.85 -2.99 5.49
CA SER A 337 -7.54 -3.42 4.94
C SER A 337 -6.53 -3.84 6.02
N MET A 338 -6.58 -3.25 7.22
CA MET A 338 -5.75 -3.65 8.35
C MET A 338 -6.27 -4.94 8.98
N LEU A 339 -7.59 -5.10 9.17
CA LEU A 339 -8.24 -6.35 9.55
C LEU A 339 -8.01 -7.41 8.47
N GLU A 340 -8.15 -7.12 7.18
CA GLU A 340 -7.80 -8.02 6.09
C GLU A 340 -6.33 -8.38 6.14
N LYS A 341 -5.39 -7.46 6.41
CA LYS A 341 -3.96 -7.80 6.60
C LYS A 341 -3.69 -8.57 7.90
N ILE A 342 -4.55 -8.42 8.90
CA ILE A 342 -4.46 -9.08 10.21
C ILE A 342 -5.09 -10.48 10.17
N GLU A 343 -6.20 -10.65 9.46
CA GLU A 343 -7.01 -11.84 9.20
C GLU A 343 -6.42 -12.67 8.05
N SER A 344 -5.88 -12.05 6.99
CA SER A 344 -5.11 -12.73 5.92
C SER A 344 -3.80 -13.35 6.42
N LYS A 345 -3.33 -12.93 7.60
CA LYS A 345 -2.22 -13.60 8.30
C LYS A 345 -2.68 -14.63 9.34
N ILE A 346 -3.97 -14.63 9.73
CA ILE A 346 -4.59 -15.62 10.64
C ILE A 346 -5.21 -16.78 9.84
N THR A 347 -5.54 -16.58 8.57
CA THR A 347 -6.02 -17.62 7.67
C THR A 347 -5.13 -17.64 6.44
N GLY A 348 -4.32 -18.68 6.28
CA GLY A 348 -3.52 -18.93 5.07
C GLY A 348 -4.37 -19.29 3.84
N SER A 349 -5.42 -18.50 3.57
CA SER A 349 -6.34 -18.70 2.48
C SER A 349 -7.24 -17.47 2.34
N GLN A 350 -6.80 -16.45 1.61
CA GLN A 350 -7.80 -15.74 0.82
C GLN A 350 -7.90 -16.47 -0.52
N ASN A 351 -9.10 -17.00 -0.79
CA ASN A 351 -9.53 -17.18 -2.15
C ASN A 351 -9.68 -15.77 -2.72
N GLN A 352 -8.78 -15.38 -3.62
CA GLN A 352 -8.98 -14.13 -4.34
C GLN A 352 -10.10 -14.35 -5.35
N LEU A 353 -10.84 -13.28 -5.65
CA LEU A 353 -12.04 -13.29 -6.47
C LEU A 353 -11.87 -12.36 -7.66
N ILE A 354 -12.02 -12.88 -8.88
CA ILE A 354 -12.18 -12.08 -10.09
C ILE A 354 -13.65 -12.11 -10.47
N LEU A 355 -14.27 -10.95 -10.60
CA LEU A 355 -15.62 -10.80 -11.14
C LEU A 355 -15.58 -9.99 -12.43
N LYS A 356 -16.14 -10.54 -13.51
CA LYS A 356 -16.26 -9.88 -14.81
C LYS A 356 -17.70 -9.94 -15.30
N ARG A 357 -18.12 -8.88 -15.98
CA ARG A 357 -19.43 -8.74 -16.61
C ARG A 357 -19.28 -8.31 -18.07
N ASN A 358 -20.22 -8.69 -18.93
CA ASN A 358 -20.21 -8.24 -20.33
C ASN A 358 -20.51 -6.74 -20.41
N ALA A 359 -19.67 -6.01 -21.14
CA ALA A 359 -19.79 -4.56 -21.27
C ALA A 359 -20.88 -4.12 -22.27
N ASP A 360 -21.16 -4.97 -23.25
CA ASP A 360 -22.10 -4.72 -24.35
C ASP A 360 -23.15 -5.84 -24.41
N THR A 361 -24.28 -5.53 -25.06
CA THR A 361 -25.32 -6.53 -25.35
C THR A 361 -24.79 -7.56 -26.35
N LEU A 362 -24.86 -8.84 -25.98
CA LEU A 362 -24.36 -9.96 -26.79
C LEU A 362 -25.52 -10.64 -27.50
N ASN A 363 -25.38 -10.92 -28.80
CA ASN A 363 -26.36 -11.63 -29.60
C ASN A 363 -25.80 -12.98 -30.04
N ILE A 364 -26.14 -14.04 -29.31
CA ILE A 364 -25.68 -15.39 -29.61
C ILE A 364 -26.59 -15.99 -30.69
N SER A 365 -25.99 -16.59 -31.72
CA SER A 365 -26.68 -17.19 -32.85
C SER A 365 -26.14 -18.59 -33.15
N THR A 366 -26.41 -19.11 -34.35
CA THR A 366 -25.99 -20.45 -34.78
C THR A 366 -24.50 -20.56 -35.07
N THR A 367 -23.73 -19.47 -35.01
CA THR A 367 -22.26 -19.51 -35.07
C THR A 367 -21.69 -19.39 -33.66
N LYS A 368 -20.55 -20.06 -33.42
CA LYS A 368 -19.83 -19.89 -32.15
C LYS A 368 -19.45 -18.42 -31.98
N TYR A 369 -19.91 -17.83 -30.89
CA TYR A 369 -19.67 -16.46 -30.53
C TYR A 369 -18.84 -16.40 -29.24
N GLN A 370 -17.75 -15.66 -29.27
CA GLN A 370 -16.90 -15.44 -28.09
C GLN A 370 -17.59 -14.43 -27.17
N ALA A 371 -18.19 -14.93 -26.10
CA ALA A 371 -19.00 -14.13 -25.19
C ALA A 371 -18.15 -13.34 -24.18
N MET A 372 -17.01 -13.89 -23.74
CA MET A 372 -16.11 -13.22 -22.79
C MET A 372 -14.69 -13.79 -22.82
N ILE A 373 -13.69 -12.93 -22.64
CA ILE A 373 -12.31 -13.30 -22.33
C ILE A 373 -11.94 -12.69 -20.96
N ILE A 374 -11.33 -13.50 -20.10
CA ILE A 374 -10.85 -13.11 -18.78
C ILE A 374 -9.37 -13.47 -18.68
N GLY A 375 -8.51 -12.45 -18.65
CA GLY A 375 -7.10 -12.61 -18.32
C GLY A 375 -6.89 -12.57 -16.81
N PHE A 376 -6.16 -13.53 -16.28
CA PHE A 376 -5.80 -13.59 -14.85
C PHE A 376 -4.38 -14.11 -14.66
N SER A 377 -3.81 -13.85 -13.49
CA SER A 377 -2.50 -14.36 -13.10
C SER A 377 -2.64 -15.26 -11.87
N VAL A 378 -1.71 -16.21 -11.72
CA VAL A 378 -1.62 -17.07 -10.55
C VAL A 378 -0.19 -17.04 -10.03
N SER A 379 -0.01 -16.75 -8.74
CA SER A 379 1.32 -16.57 -8.11
C SER A 379 2.03 -17.88 -7.75
N ALA A 380 1.28 -18.98 -7.61
CA ALA A 380 1.78 -20.34 -7.40
C ALA A 380 0.71 -21.37 -7.79
N ASP A 381 1.13 -22.56 -8.22
CA ASP A 381 0.23 -23.64 -8.65
C ASP A 381 -0.97 -23.81 -7.71
N THR A 382 -2.18 -23.81 -8.27
CA THR A 382 -3.43 -23.74 -7.50
C THR A 382 -4.60 -24.43 -8.19
N ASN A 383 -5.71 -24.55 -7.47
CA ASN A 383 -7.01 -24.92 -8.02
C ASN A 383 -7.93 -23.71 -7.92
N LEU A 384 -8.65 -23.41 -8.99
CA LEU A 384 -9.65 -22.35 -9.03
C LEU A 384 -11.04 -22.94 -9.29
N THR A 385 -12.07 -22.16 -9.03
CA THR A 385 -13.46 -22.46 -9.40
C THR A 385 -14.02 -21.27 -10.16
N SER A 386 -14.74 -21.52 -11.26
CA SER A 386 -15.46 -20.48 -11.98
C SER A 386 -16.96 -20.67 -11.85
N ASN A 387 -17.67 -19.62 -11.43
CA ASN A 387 -19.12 -19.55 -11.40
C ASN A 387 -19.60 -18.58 -12.48
N ILE A 388 -20.50 -19.03 -13.34
CA ILE A 388 -20.98 -18.29 -14.51
C ILE A 388 -22.50 -18.17 -14.42
N VAL A 389 -23.00 -16.93 -14.38
CA VAL A 389 -24.43 -16.62 -14.35
C VAL A 389 -24.79 -15.86 -15.63
N ILE A 390 -25.77 -16.36 -16.36
CA ILE A 390 -26.22 -15.80 -17.64
C ILE A 390 -27.70 -15.51 -17.50
N SER A 391 -28.10 -14.26 -17.70
CA SER A 391 -29.50 -13.86 -17.85
C SER A 391 -29.71 -13.34 -19.27
N GLY A 392 -30.62 -13.94 -20.02
CA GLY A 392 -30.82 -13.57 -21.42
C GLY A 392 -32.18 -14.00 -21.96
N LYS A 393 -32.53 -13.45 -23.12
CA LYS A 393 -33.81 -13.64 -23.76
C LYS A 393 -33.66 -14.49 -25.02
N ALA A 394 -34.40 -15.60 -25.09
CA ALA A 394 -34.48 -16.45 -26.27
C ALA A 394 -35.59 -15.97 -27.21
N SER A 395 -35.28 -15.90 -28.50
CA SER A 395 -36.25 -15.54 -29.57
C SER A 395 -37.33 -16.60 -29.81
N SER A 396 -37.02 -17.87 -29.52
CA SER A 396 -37.89 -19.04 -29.63
C SER A 396 -37.36 -20.13 -28.71
N ASP A 397 -38.09 -21.23 -28.54
CA ASP A 397 -37.56 -22.41 -27.87
C ASP A 397 -36.31 -22.90 -28.62
N LEU A 398 -35.17 -22.88 -27.95
CA LEU A 398 -33.88 -23.19 -28.56
C LEU A 398 -32.96 -23.92 -27.57
N THR A 399 -31.84 -24.42 -28.08
CA THR A 399 -30.79 -25.02 -27.23
C THR A 399 -29.54 -24.15 -27.29
N LEU A 400 -29.04 -23.74 -26.12
CA LEU A 400 -27.80 -23.00 -25.94
C LEU A 400 -26.67 -23.96 -25.55
N SER A 401 -25.61 -24.00 -26.34
CA SER A 401 -24.37 -24.72 -26.04
C SER A 401 -23.30 -23.74 -25.56
N ILE A 402 -22.64 -24.06 -24.44
CA ILE A 402 -21.60 -23.25 -23.83
C ILE A 402 -20.27 -24.00 -23.89
N PHE A 403 -19.21 -23.31 -24.29
CA PHE A 403 -17.88 -23.85 -24.41
C PHE A 403 -16.91 -23.02 -23.56
N PHE A 404 -15.99 -23.71 -22.90
CA PHE A 404 -14.97 -23.10 -22.06
C PHE A 404 -13.60 -23.48 -22.56
N SER A 405 -12.67 -22.53 -22.60
CA SER A 405 -11.25 -22.84 -22.84
C SER A 405 -10.35 -22.05 -21.92
N LEU A 406 -9.26 -22.69 -21.51
CA LEU A 406 -8.13 -22.07 -20.80
C LEU A 406 -6.91 -22.16 -21.70
N ASP A 407 -6.28 -21.01 -22.01
CA ASP A 407 -5.08 -20.92 -22.88
C ASP A 407 -5.24 -21.68 -24.21
N ASN A 408 -6.40 -21.50 -24.84
CA ASN A 408 -6.82 -22.15 -26.09
C ASN A 408 -7.02 -23.68 -26.01
N LYS A 409 -7.03 -24.28 -24.81
CA LYS A 409 -7.41 -25.68 -24.60
C LYS A 409 -8.82 -25.75 -24.05
N TYR A 410 -9.71 -26.45 -24.76
CA TYR A 410 -11.10 -26.60 -24.35
C TYR A 410 -11.25 -27.59 -23.19
N TYR A 411 -12.17 -27.27 -22.27
CA TYR A 411 -12.65 -28.23 -21.29
C TYR A 411 -13.57 -29.27 -21.94
N ASP A 412 -13.57 -30.49 -21.41
CA ASP A 412 -14.48 -31.56 -21.84
C ASP A 412 -15.94 -31.26 -21.46
N LEU A 413 -16.15 -30.52 -20.36
CA LEU A 413 -17.47 -30.08 -19.93
C LEU A 413 -18.02 -29.04 -20.90
N LYS A 414 -19.07 -29.41 -21.64
CA LYS A 414 -19.78 -28.56 -22.60
C LYS A 414 -21.26 -28.51 -22.22
N PRO A 415 -21.67 -27.59 -21.35
CA PRO A 415 -23.07 -27.48 -20.94
C PRO A 415 -23.97 -27.21 -22.14
N VAL A 416 -25.08 -27.95 -22.21
CA VAL A 416 -26.11 -27.79 -23.23
C VAL A 416 -27.44 -27.57 -22.50
N GLN A 417 -28.00 -26.38 -22.64
CA GLN A 417 -29.21 -25.98 -21.93
C GLN A 417 -30.36 -25.75 -22.92
N LYS A 418 -31.49 -26.41 -22.70
CA LYS A 418 -32.74 -26.05 -23.38
C LYS A 418 -33.31 -24.80 -22.71
N VAL A 419 -33.63 -23.79 -23.50
CA VAL A 419 -34.19 -22.52 -23.05
C VAL A 419 -35.51 -22.25 -23.76
N ALA A 420 -36.50 -21.79 -23.02
CA ALA A 420 -37.82 -21.48 -23.56
C ALA A 420 -37.81 -20.07 -24.17
N ALA A 421 -38.71 -19.79 -25.10
CA ALA A 421 -38.92 -18.45 -25.63
C ALA A 421 -39.18 -17.44 -24.47
N GLY A 422 -38.50 -16.30 -24.50
CA GLY A 422 -38.56 -15.31 -23.41
C GLY A 422 -37.33 -15.33 -22.50
N ASP A 423 -37.47 -14.85 -21.27
CA ASP A 423 -36.36 -14.64 -20.34
C ASP A 423 -35.92 -15.95 -19.67
N ASN A 424 -34.60 -16.16 -19.60
CA ASN A 424 -34.00 -17.36 -19.01
C ASN A 424 -32.79 -16.96 -18.15
N ILE A 425 -32.57 -17.72 -17.07
CA ILE A 425 -31.39 -17.61 -16.21
C ILE A 425 -30.68 -18.97 -16.20
N ILE A 426 -29.38 -18.96 -16.43
CA ILE A 426 -28.52 -20.14 -16.48
C ILE A 426 -27.37 -19.93 -15.51
N ASN A 427 -27.08 -20.94 -14.68
CA ASN A 427 -25.95 -20.94 -13.77
C ASN A 427 -25.07 -22.16 -14.03
N VAL A 428 -23.77 -21.95 -14.18
CA VAL A 428 -22.78 -23.01 -14.44
C VAL A 428 -21.59 -22.82 -13.50
N THR A 429 -21.23 -23.88 -12.79
CA THR A 429 -19.99 -23.94 -12.00
C THR A 429 -18.98 -24.86 -12.70
N LEU A 430 -17.78 -24.36 -12.94
CA LEU A 430 -16.68 -25.07 -13.60
C LEU A 430 -15.46 -25.13 -12.67
N PRO A 431 -15.04 -26.31 -12.20
CA PRO A 431 -13.77 -26.45 -11.50
C PRO A 431 -12.59 -26.31 -12.48
N MET A 432 -11.55 -25.60 -12.05
CA MET A 432 -10.31 -25.38 -12.80
C MET A 432 -9.13 -25.97 -12.00
N PRO A 433 -8.88 -27.29 -12.11
CA PRO A 433 -7.82 -27.94 -11.35
C PRO A 433 -6.44 -27.67 -11.96
N GLN A 434 -5.41 -27.66 -11.09
CA GLN A 434 -3.99 -27.66 -11.46
C GLN A 434 -3.58 -26.51 -12.39
N ILE A 435 -4.04 -25.29 -12.09
CA ILE A 435 -3.59 -24.09 -12.78
C ILE A 435 -2.16 -23.80 -12.33
N THR A 436 -1.23 -23.78 -13.27
CA THR A 436 0.18 -23.49 -13.02
C THR A 436 0.39 -22.03 -12.64
N ALA A 437 1.50 -21.71 -11.97
CA ALA A 437 1.90 -20.32 -11.78
C ALA A 437 2.14 -19.62 -13.14
N GLY A 438 1.60 -18.41 -13.33
CA GLY A 438 1.73 -17.68 -14.58
C GLY A 438 0.52 -16.84 -14.97
N GLN A 439 0.50 -16.40 -16.23
CA GLN A 439 -0.62 -15.68 -16.84
C GLN A 439 -1.49 -16.65 -17.63
N HIS A 440 -2.80 -16.52 -17.49
CA HIS A 440 -3.78 -17.39 -18.12
C HIS A 440 -4.91 -16.59 -18.75
N ALA A 441 -5.49 -17.13 -19.82
CA ALA A 441 -6.66 -16.58 -20.48
C ALA A 441 -7.81 -17.61 -20.45
N PHE A 442 -8.88 -17.28 -19.74
CA PHE A 442 -10.12 -18.04 -19.74
C PHE A 442 -11.12 -17.43 -20.72
N VAL A 443 -11.68 -18.24 -21.60
CA VAL A 443 -12.59 -17.81 -22.66
C VAL A 443 -13.89 -18.60 -22.59
N ILE A 444 -15.00 -17.88 -22.74
CA ILE A 444 -16.36 -18.44 -22.83
C ILE A 444 -16.89 -18.18 -24.22
N GLU A 445 -17.33 -19.25 -24.89
CA GLU A 445 -18.01 -19.18 -26.18
C GLU A 445 -19.41 -19.79 -26.07
N MET A 446 -20.35 -19.28 -26.86
CA MET A 446 -21.73 -19.76 -26.89
C MET A 446 -22.24 -19.91 -28.31
N GLN A 447 -23.18 -20.84 -28.49
CA GLN A 447 -23.84 -21.09 -29.78
C GLN A 447 -25.27 -21.59 -29.55
N THR A 448 -26.22 -21.13 -30.35
CA THR A 448 -27.60 -21.66 -30.35
C THR A 448 -27.78 -22.69 -31.47
N THR A 449 -28.72 -23.63 -31.32
CA THR A 449 -29.11 -24.54 -32.41
C THR A 449 -29.93 -23.86 -33.50
N SER A 450 -30.70 -22.86 -33.11
CA SER A 450 -31.65 -22.11 -33.94
C SER A 450 -32.01 -20.81 -33.21
N GLY A 451 -32.45 -19.78 -33.95
CA GLY A 451 -32.81 -18.49 -33.35
C GLY A 451 -31.64 -17.77 -32.67
N THR A 452 -31.96 -16.67 -32.00
CA THR A 452 -31.01 -15.87 -31.22
C THR A 452 -31.30 -15.94 -29.73
N PHE A 453 -30.22 -15.86 -28.93
CA PHE A 453 -30.25 -15.66 -27.49
C PHE A 453 -29.51 -14.35 -27.16
N THR A 454 -30.25 -13.35 -26.67
CA THR A 454 -29.72 -12.00 -26.42
C THR A 454 -29.43 -11.83 -24.93
N ILE A 455 -28.19 -11.44 -24.60
CA ILE A 455 -27.74 -11.16 -23.24
C ILE A 455 -27.48 -9.66 -23.15
N GLU A 456 -28.27 -8.95 -22.37
CA GLU A 456 -28.08 -7.50 -22.18
C GLU A 456 -26.78 -7.18 -21.45
N LYS A 457 -26.32 -5.94 -21.56
CA LYS A 457 -25.18 -5.42 -20.81
C LYS A 457 -25.29 -5.80 -19.31
N ASN A 458 -24.20 -6.26 -18.73
CA ASN A 458 -24.05 -6.73 -17.35
C ASN A 458 -24.77 -8.05 -16.97
N ASN A 459 -25.49 -8.71 -17.89
CA ASN A 459 -26.26 -9.91 -17.60
C ASN A 459 -25.53 -11.25 -17.84
N LEU A 460 -24.30 -11.22 -18.35
CA LEU A 460 -23.34 -12.33 -18.24
C LEU A 460 -22.33 -11.96 -17.16
N GLN A 461 -22.36 -12.68 -16.05
CA GLN A 461 -21.43 -12.55 -14.94
C GLN A 461 -20.57 -13.80 -14.84
N VAL A 462 -19.25 -13.61 -14.75
CA VAL A 462 -18.29 -14.67 -14.51
C VAL A 462 -17.48 -14.32 -13.28
N THR A 463 -17.42 -15.27 -12.36
CA THR A 463 -16.66 -15.19 -11.14
C THR A 463 -15.61 -16.30 -11.17
N ILE A 464 -14.34 -15.98 -10.93
CA ILE A 464 -13.26 -16.96 -10.75
C ILE A 464 -12.72 -16.76 -9.34
N GLU A 465 -12.70 -17.83 -8.56
CA GLU A 465 -12.27 -17.79 -7.17
C GLU A 465 -11.26 -18.89 -6.86
N GLY A 466 -10.29 -18.58 -6.03
CA GLY A 466 -9.35 -19.57 -5.51
C GLY A 466 -8.08 -18.94 -4.95
N ARG A 467 -7.25 -19.76 -4.33
CA ARG A 467 -5.99 -19.29 -3.72
C ARG A 467 -4.99 -18.89 -4.81
N ASN A 468 -4.08 -17.97 -4.48
CA ASN A 468 -3.00 -17.52 -5.35
C ASN A 468 -3.42 -16.87 -6.68
N LEU A 469 -4.72 -16.68 -6.92
CA LEU A 469 -5.22 -15.89 -8.04
C LEU A 469 -4.79 -14.43 -7.85
N GLU A 470 -4.43 -13.72 -8.91
CA GLU A 470 -4.10 -12.29 -8.92
C GLU A 470 -4.97 -11.60 -9.98
N GLY A 471 -5.56 -10.45 -9.63
CA GLY A 471 -6.48 -9.71 -10.49
C GLY A 471 -5.79 -9.01 -11.66
N GLY A 472 -5.93 -9.58 -12.87
CA GLY A 472 -5.43 -9.01 -14.13
C GLY A 472 -4.14 -9.66 -14.65
N LEU A 473 -3.79 -9.39 -15.92
CA LEU A 473 -2.47 -9.73 -16.45
C LEU A 473 -1.45 -8.93 -15.65
N SER A 474 -0.65 -9.60 -14.83
CA SER A 474 0.44 -8.93 -14.10
C SER A 474 1.28 -8.10 -15.08
N PRO A 475 1.56 -6.80 -14.81
CA PRO A 475 2.45 -5.99 -15.64
C PRO A 475 3.92 -6.47 -15.59
N LYS A 476 4.22 -7.53 -14.82
CA LYS A 476 5.48 -8.25 -14.93
C LYS A 476 5.53 -9.01 -16.25
N LEU A 477 6.12 -8.36 -17.26
CA LEU A 477 6.78 -9.06 -18.35
C LEU A 477 7.68 -10.17 -17.75
N PRO A 478 7.70 -11.39 -18.33
CA PRO A 478 8.80 -12.31 -18.09
C PRO A 478 10.06 -11.68 -18.68
N ARG A 479 10.77 -10.87 -17.88
CA ARG A 479 12.08 -10.37 -18.28
C ARG A 479 13.07 -11.50 -18.07
N ALA A 480 13.45 -12.12 -19.17
CA ALA A 480 14.81 -12.63 -19.30
C ALA A 480 15.77 -11.49 -18.91
N GLU A 481 16.66 -11.76 -17.98
CA GLU A 481 17.77 -10.88 -17.63
C GLU A 481 18.64 -10.69 -18.87
N VAL A 482 18.48 -9.58 -19.59
CA VAL A 482 19.50 -9.09 -20.52
C VAL A 482 19.62 -7.58 -20.33
N LEU A 483 20.82 -7.16 -19.93
CA LEU A 483 21.24 -5.79 -19.70
C LEU A 483 20.76 -4.83 -20.79
N GLN A 484 19.99 -3.81 -20.40
CA GLN A 484 19.79 -2.60 -21.20
C GLN A 484 20.29 -1.37 -20.43
N ALA A 485 21.49 -1.47 -19.87
CA ALA A 485 22.23 -0.33 -19.29
C ALA A 485 23.22 0.31 -20.27
N PHE A 486 23.49 -0.31 -21.42
CA PHE A 486 24.56 0.15 -22.32
C PHE A 486 24.12 1.18 -23.37
N LEU A 487 22.85 1.21 -23.77
CA LEU A 487 22.37 2.08 -24.85
C LEU A 487 22.00 3.51 -24.39
N TYR A 488 21.65 3.71 -23.11
CA TYR A 488 21.29 5.03 -22.60
C TYR A 488 22.52 5.89 -22.27
N GLU A 489 23.59 5.30 -21.74
CA GLU A 489 24.87 6.01 -21.55
C GLU A 489 25.53 6.39 -22.88
N LEU A 490 25.48 5.51 -23.90
CA LEU A 490 25.99 5.83 -25.24
C LEU A 490 25.21 6.97 -25.91
N PHE A 491 23.91 7.08 -25.65
CA PHE A 491 23.07 8.18 -26.15
C PHE A 491 23.37 9.51 -25.44
N LEU A 492 23.57 9.50 -24.12
CA LEU A 492 23.92 10.69 -23.34
C LEU A 492 25.32 11.23 -23.65
N ASN A 493 26.31 10.35 -23.83
CA ASN A 493 27.67 10.77 -24.21
C ASN A 493 27.70 11.43 -25.61
N LYS A 494 26.84 10.98 -26.53
CA LYS A 494 26.72 11.59 -27.87
C LYS A 494 26.11 12.99 -27.85
N ILE A 495 25.20 13.27 -26.92
CA ILE A 495 24.58 14.59 -26.73
C ILE A 495 25.49 15.54 -25.94
N GLN A 496 26.26 15.04 -24.97
CA GLN A 496 27.21 15.86 -24.22
C GLN A 496 28.43 16.29 -25.04
N GLN A 497 28.93 15.45 -25.97
CA GLN A 497 30.03 15.85 -26.86
C GLN A 497 29.64 16.91 -27.90
N GLN A 498 28.37 17.02 -28.30
CA GLN A 498 27.93 18.06 -29.26
C GLN A 498 27.65 19.44 -28.62
N LYS A 499 27.66 19.57 -27.29
CA LYS A 499 27.43 20.85 -26.59
C LYS A 499 28.70 21.56 -26.10
N GLN A 500 29.88 20.94 -26.22
CA GLN A 500 31.15 21.55 -25.78
C GLN A 500 31.93 22.30 -26.88
N ASP A 501 31.53 22.23 -28.15
CA ASP A 501 32.24 22.89 -29.27
C ASP A 501 31.52 24.11 -29.88
N ILE A 502 30.71 24.84 -29.10
CA ILE A 502 30.16 26.12 -29.56
C ILE A 502 30.59 27.24 -28.59
N VAL A 503 31.74 27.82 -28.89
CA VAL A 503 32.10 29.17 -28.43
C VAL A 503 31.38 30.16 -29.35
N ILE A 504 30.32 30.81 -28.87
CA ILE A 504 29.79 32.00 -29.54
C ILE A 504 30.32 33.22 -28.78
N THR A 505 31.36 33.80 -29.35
CA THR A 505 31.83 35.15 -29.08
C THR A 505 30.74 36.13 -29.51
N SER A 506 30.37 37.06 -28.62
CA SER A 506 29.41 38.11 -28.88
C SER A 506 29.99 39.19 -29.78
N ASP A 507 29.37 39.43 -30.94
CA ASP A 507 29.48 40.71 -31.65
C ASP A 507 28.08 41.18 -32.04
N GLN A 508 27.67 42.32 -31.47
CA GLN A 508 26.46 43.03 -31.86
C GLN A 508 26.65 43.66 -33.24
N LYS A 509 25.75 43.36 -34.17
CA LYS A 509 25.47 44.24 -35.30
C LYS A 509 23.96 44.32 -35.54
N ILE A 510 23.46 45.53 -35.36
CA ILE A 510 22.12 45.97 -35.71
C ILE A 510 21.97 45.84 -37.23
N ILE A 511 20.93 45.15 -37.69
CA ILE A 511 20.40 45.30 -39.05
C ILE A 511 18.90 45.53 -38.92
N SER A 512 18.51 46.73 -39.31
CA SER A 512 17.16 47.19 -39.58
C SER A 512 16.62 46.56 -40.86
N ASP A 513 15.32 46.29 -40.84
CA ASP A 513 14.33 46.46 -41.92
C ASP A 513 13.41 45.27 -42.13
N ILE A 514 12.16 45.69 -42.35
CA ILE A 514 10.88 44.99 -42.28
C ILE A 514 10.64 44.22 -43.59
N ASP A 515 9.98 43.06 -43.50
CA ASP A 515 9.02 42.65 -44.54
C ASP A 515 7.77 42.03 -43.87
N PRO A 516 6.56 42.61 -44.00
CA PRO A 516 5.38 42.21 -43.26
C PRO A 516 4.42 41.36 -44.11
N ASN A 517 4.92 40.36 -44.85
CA ASN A 517 4.08 39.53 -45.72
C ASN A 517 4.59 38.09 -45.90
N ILE A 518 4.51 37.24 -44.86
CA ILE A 518 4.33 35.79 -45.07
C ILE A 518 3.40 35.24 -43.96
N ALA A 519 2.09 35.40 -44.17
CA ALA A 519 1.09 34.54 -43.56
C ALA A 519 0.74 33.46 -44.58
N GLN A 520 1.37 32.29 -44.50
CA GLN A 520 0.85 31.06 -45.11
C GLN A 520 1.03 29.87 -44.16
N THR A 521 -0.10 29.26 -43.85
CA THR A 521 -0.30 28.00 -43.13
C THR A 521 0.41 26.84 -43.83
N ASN A 522 1.31 26.14 -43.13
CA ASN A 522 1.85 24.85 -43.57
C ASN A 522 1.40 23.75 -42.61
N SER A 523 0.91 22.64 -43.16
CA SER A 523 0.45 21.47 -42.41
C SER A 523 1.62 20.53 -42.06
N TYR A 524 1.44 19.71 -41.02
CA TYR A 524 2.42 18.76 -40.48
C TYR A 524 2.95 17.74 -41.52
N ALA A 525 2.29 17.58 -42.67
CA ALA A 525 2.67 16.63 -43.70
C ALA A 525 3.94 17.02 -44.50
N ASP A 526 4.26 18.31 -44.63
CA ASP A 526 5.38 18.77 -45.47
C ASP A 526 6.76 18.61 -44.81
N TYR A 527 6.81 18.41 -43.48
CA TYR A 527 8.07 18.23 -42.75
C TYR A 527 8.61 16.79 -42.82
N LEU A 528 7.76 15.80 -43.05
CA LEU A 528 8.14 14.39 -43.08
C LEU A 528 8.86 13.98 -44.38
N ALA A 529 8.69 14.73 -45.47
CA ALA A 529 9.26 14.39 -46.77
C ALA A 529 10.73 14.83 -46.97
N LYS A 530 11.34 15.60 -46.06
CA LYS A 530 12.68 16.19 -46.24
C LYS A 530 13.81 15.57 -45.41
N SER A 531 13.56 14.53 -44.60
CA SER A 531 14.57 13.99 -43.67
C SER A 531 15.24 12.67 -44.09
N LEU A 532 15.05 12.22 -45.34
CA LEU A 532 15.49 10.89 -45.80
C LEU A 532 16.73 10.87 -46.71
N GLU A 533 17.47 11.97 -46.86
CA GLU A 533 18.75 11.97 -47.56
C GLU A 533 19.86 12.49 -46.65
N TYR A 534 21.05 11.92 -46.79
CA TYR A 534 22.32 12.14 -46.05
C TYR A 534 22.64 11.18 -44.89
N PHE A 535 22.86 9.91 -45.24
CA PHE A 535 23.99 9.14 -44.72
C PHE A 535 25.06 9.08 -45.82
N ILE A 536 26.33 9.37 -45.51
CA ILE A 536 27.57 8.70 -45.96
C ILE A 536 28.82 9.51 -45.54
N ASP A 537 29.75 8.79 -44.90
CA ASP A 537 31.20 8.93 -44.74
C ASP A 537 31.88 10.27 -44.46
N ILE A 538 32.71 10.29 -43.40
CA ILE A 538 34.11 10.76 -43.45
C ILE A 538 34.92 10.09 -42.32
N ASN A 539 35.99 9.39 -42.72
CA ASN A 539 37.08 8.86 -41.90
C ASN A 539 38.00 10.00 -41.41
N ILE A 540 38.37 10.05 -40.13
CA ILE A 540 39.53 10.82 -39.66
C ILE A 540 40.33 10.02 -38.62
N LEU A 541 41.53 9.62 -39.03
CA LEU A 541 42.70 9.23 -38.23
C LEU A 541 43.21 10.46 -37.43
N ILE A 542 43.77 10.30 -36.22
CA ILE A 542 45.03 10.97 -35.77
C ILE A 542 45.51 10.45 -34.38
N VAL A 543 46.70 9.86 -34.46
CA VAL A 543 47.84 9.57 -33.55
C VAL A 543 47.86 10.11 -32.09
N PRO A 544 48.37 9.32 -31.11
CA PRO A 544 48.56 9.76 -29.72
C PRO A 544 49.88 10.53 -29.53
N LYS A 545 49.92 11.45 -28.56
CA LYS A 545 51.18 11.95 -27.99
C LYS A 545 51.15 11.92 -26.46
N LEU A 546 52.14 11.18 -25.96
CA LEU A 546 52.79 11.07 -24.64
C LEU A 546 52.18 11.84 -23.46
#